data_AF-A0A0K1Q1N8-F1
#
_entry.id   AF-A0A0K1Q1N8-F1
#
_cell.length_a   1.000
_cell.length_b   1.000
_cell.length_c   1.000
_cell.angle_alpha   90.00
_cell.angle_beta   90.00
_cell.angle_gamma   90.00
#
_symmetry.space_group_name_H-M   'P 1'
#
loop_
_entity.id
_entity.type
_entity.pdbx_description
1 polymer ?
#
loop_
_entity_poly.entity_id
_entity_poly.type
_entity_poly.pdbx_seq_one_letter_code
_entity_poly.pdbx_strand_id
1 'polypeptide(L)'
;MAASRLASLHSATPLSTLRVARVFAGTLTATLLLGACKHDDARSDDGTTDEVTRLAEDGTDSNSIETDTELLTSSLVAAGAGSSISLAAESDLSFDVSPDGVGDGAKALYFPRGCLDVVSDSAARKVTYTFSQCAGPSGIRRISGVITAVYAVGQGTLTLDLVGTQLRVNRAIVDWSAHAEITADGVTRAMHWKAQLTGTTPRGREFTRSNDKSISWRFGERCFSVGGVSEGTIDRRPLRTEITAFERCKGSCPEAGGRVAITNTKTNEKIELVFDGTNRATLIDPKGNERSFALACD
;
A
#
# COMPACT_ATOMS: atom_id res chain seq x y z
N MET A 1 49.78 -39.23 -47.44
CA MET A 1 49.67 -37.83 -47.93
C MET A 1 48.20 -37.43 -47.95
N ALA A 2 47.91 -36.22 -47.44
CA ALA A 2 46.62 -35.48 -47.44
C ALA A 2 45.42 -36.14 -46.72
N ALA A 3 44.99 -35.76 -45.51
CA ALA A 3 44.63 -34.47 -44.88
C ALA A 3 43.12 -34.14 -44.93
N SER A 4 42.45 -34.54 -43.86
CA SER A 4 41.35 -33.92 -43.09
C SER A 4 40.92 -32.48 -43.46
N ARG A 5 39.60 -32.23 -43.55
CA ARG A 5 38.91 -30.98 -43.10
C ARG A 5 37.44 -31.22 -42.72
N LEU A 6 37.17 -31.28 -41.42
CA LEU A 6 35.85 -31.04 -40.80
C LEU A 6 35.71 -29.54 -40.55
N ALA A 7 34.63 -28.92 -41.05
CA ALA A 7 34.26 -27.55 -40.74
C ALA A 7 33.17 -27.54 -39.66
N SER A 8 33.50 -27.09 -38.45
CA SER A 8 32.54 -26.77 -37.39
C SER A 8 32.06 -25.32 -37.58
N LEU A 9 30.76 -25.11 -37.70
CA LEU A 9 30.13 -23.79 -37.62
C LEU A 9 29.80 -23.50 -36.15
N HIS A 10 30.64 -22.70 -35.50
CA HIS A 10 30.35 -22.07 -34.21
C HIS A 10 29.58 -20.77 -34.48
N SER A 11 28.29 -20.75 -34.16
CA SER A 11 27.49 -19.53 -34.11
C SER A 11 27.72 -18.83 -32.78
N ALA A 12 28.53 -17.77 -32.80
CA ALA A 12 28.73 -16.89 -31.65
C ALA A 12 27.50 -15.97 -31.49
N THR A 13 26.74 -16.15 -30.42
CA THR A 13 25.74 -15.18 -29.96
C THR A 13 26.45 -14.02 -29.25
N PRO A 14 26.10 -12.75 -29.53
CA PRO A 14 26.72 -11.61 -28.87
C PRO A 14 26.23 -11.49 -27.41
N LEU A 15 27.19 -11.36 -26.49
CA LEU A 15 26.96 -10.93 -25.11
C LEU A 15 26.40 -9.50 -25.13
N SER A 16 25.08 -9.36 -24.94
CA SER A 16 24.46 -8.09 -24.61
C SER A 16 24.80 -7.74 -23.16
N THR A 17 25.63 -6.73 -22.99
CA THR A 17 25.97 -6.12 -21.70
C THR A 17 24.74 -5.41 -21.14
N LEU A 18 24.01 -6.07 -20.23
CA LEU A 18 22.96 -5.43 -19.44
C LEU A 18 23.60 -4.40 -18.50
N ARG A 19 23.37 -3.11 -18.78
CA ARG A 19 23.66 -2.02 -17.86
C ARG A 19 22.73 -2.14 -16.65
N VAL A 20 23.32 -2.41 -15.49
CA VAL A 20 22.66 -2.34 -14.18
C VAL A 20 22.19 -0.89 -13.96
N ALA A 21 20.91 -0.64 -14.20
CA ALA A 21 20.27 0.63 -13.85
C ALA A 21 20.12 0.67 -12.32
N ARG A 22 20.90 1.54 -11.67
CA ARG A 22 20.70 1.88 -10.26
C ARG A 22 19.33 2.56 -10.12
N VAL A 23 18.38 1.84 -9.54
CA VAL A 23 17.05 2.37 -9.21
C VAL A 23 17.21 3.37 -8.07
N PHE A 24 17.07 4.66 -8.37
CA PHE A 24 16.93 5.71 -7.38
C PHE A 24 15.63 5.53 -6.60
N ALA A 25 15.75 5.47 -5.27
CA ALA A 25 14.65 5.40 -4.32
C ALA A 25 13.98 6.78 -4.16
N GLY A 26 13.10 7.13 -5.09
CA GLY A 26 12.12 8.21 -4.90
C GLY A 26 10.97 7.73 -4.01
N THR A 27 10.92 8.26 -2.79
CA THR A 27 9.89 7.97 -1.77
C THR A 27 8.64 8.82 -1.96
N LEU A 28 7.45 8.22 -1.99
CA LEU A 28 6.20 8.94 -2.26
C LEU A 28 5.11 8.61 -1.23
N THR A 29 5.41 8.84 0.05
CA THR A 29 4.37 9.00 1.07
C THR A 29 3.69 10.34 0.77
N ALA A 30 2.48 10.30 0.18
CA ALA A 30 1.61 11.46 0.10
C ALA A 30 1.10 11.75 1.52
N THR A 31 2.01 12.16 2.39
CA THR A 31 1.65 12.91 3.57
C THR A 31 1.07 14.18 2.99
N LEU A 32 -0.27 14.30 3.00
CA LEU A 32 -0.94 15.57 2.80
C LEU A 32 -0.42 16.46 3.95
N LEU A 33 0.72 17.09 3.73
CA LEU A 33 1.21 18.16 4.57
C LEU A 33 0.22 19.30 4.33
N LEU A 34 -0.90 19.27 5.06
CA LEU A 34 -1.54 20.48 5.54
C LEU A 34 -0.57 21.13 6.55
N GLY A 35 0.67 21.38 6.10
CA GLY A 35 1.64 22.15 6.82
C GLY A 35 1.12 23.57 6.79
N ALA A 36 0.46 23.95 7.88
CA ALA A 36 0.19 25.30 8.32
C ALA A 36 0.26 26.32 7.17
N CYS A 37 -0.87 26.57 6.52
CA CYS A 37 -1.08 27.88 5.92
C CYS A 37 -0.86 28.89 7.04
N LYS A 38 0.35 29.45 7.12
CA LYS A 38 0.68 30.59 7.96
C LYS A 38 -0.06 31.76 7.33
N HIS A 39 -1.34 31.88 7.66
CA HIS A 39 -2.12 33.07 7.34
C HIS A 39 -1.67 34.16 8.30
N ASP A 40 -1.17 35.27 7.73
CA ASP A 40 -1.05 36.53 8.45
C ASP A 40 -2.45 36.92 8.98
N ASP A 41 -2.46 37.28 10.26
CA ASP A 41 -3.62 37.39 11.14
C ASP A 41 -4.70 38.38 10.65
N ALA A 42 -5.88 37.85 10.33
CA ALA A 42 -7.16 38.51 10.58
C ALA A 42 -8.06 37.52 11.33
N ARG A 43 -8.00 37.62 12.65
CA ARG A 43 -8.62 36.75 13.65
C ARG A 43 -10.15 36.78 13.54
N SER A 44 -10.72 35.89 12.73
CA SER A 44 -12.14 35.54 12.77
C SER A 44 -12.27 34.22 13.54
N ASP A 45 -12.65 34.32 14.81
CA ASP A 45 -12.84 33.23 15.77
C ASP A 45 -14.16 32.46 15.47
N ASP A 46 -14.29 31.97 14.24
CA ASP A 46 -15.32 31.01 13.87
C ASP A 46 -14.72 29.61 14.11
N GLY A 47 -15.02 29.02 15.28
CA GLY A 47 -14.57 27.68 15.69
C GLY A 47 -14.84 26.53 14.70
N THR A 48 -15.52 26.76 13.57
CA THR A 48 -15.64 25.78 12.47
C THR A 48 -14.32 25.54 11.73
N THR A 49 -13.40 26.52 11.70
CA THR A 49 -12.12 26.35 10.98
C THR A 49 -11.21 25.31 11.65
N ASP A 50 -11.26 25.24 12.99
CA ASP A 50 -10.48 24.30 13.79
C ASP A 50 -10.98 22.86 13.60
N GLU A 51 -12.30 22.66 13.55
CA GLU A 51 -12.88 21.32 13.39
C GLU A 51 -12.59 20.74 12.00
N VAL A 52 -12.73 21.53 10.93
CA VAL A 52 -12.39 21.09 9.56
C VAL A 52 -10.92 20.67 9.46
N THR A 53 -10.03 21.46 10.07
CA THR A 53 -8.59 21.16 10.09
C THR A 53 -8.32 19.87 10.83
N ARG A 54 -8.91 19.70 12.03
CA ARG A 54 -8.79 18.46 12.81
C ARG A 54 -9.35 17.25 12.08
N LEU A 55 -10.49 17.38 11.40
CA LEU A 55 -11.10 16.29 10.64
C LEU A 55 -10.22 15.86 9.45
N ALA A 56 -9.63 16.82 8.74
CA ALA A 56 -8.71 16.56 7.64
C ALA A 56 -7.42 15.88 8.14
N GLU A 57 -6.90 16.35 9.27
CA GLU A 57 -5.76 15.75 9.96
C GLU A 57 -6.06 14.32 10.44
N ASP A 58 -7.20 14.11 11.06
CA ASP A 58 -7.68 12.80 11.53
C ASP A 58 -7.75 11.82 10.36
N GLY A 59 -8.47 12.18 9.29
CA GLY A 59 -8.62 11.30 8.13
C GLY A 59 -7.31 11.04 7.39
N THR A 60 -6.40 12.02 7.30
CA THR A 60 -5.08 11.83 6.68
C THR A 60 -4.25 10.81 7.45
N ASP A 61 -4.22 10.93 8.79
CA ASP A 61 -3.48 10.01 9.65
C ASP A 61 -3.99 8.58 9.51
N SER A 62 -5.30 8.35 9.66
CA SER A 62 -5.84 6.98 9.55
C SER A 62 -5.71 6.42 8.14
N ASN A 63 -6.02 7.21 7.12
CA ASN A 63 -5.97 6.73 5.74
C ASN A 63 -4.54 6.33 5.33
N SER A 64 -3.52 7.06 5.82
CA SER A 64 -2.12 6.69 5.56
C SER A 64 -1.75 5.32 6.14
N ILE A 65 -2.20 5.02 7.36
CA ILE A 65 -1.92 3.74 8.03
C ILE A 65 -2.68 2.62 7.33
N GLU A 66 -3.98 2.81 7.08
CA GLU A 66 -4.82 1.81 6.41
C GLU A 66 -4.23 1.45 5.04
N THR A 67 -3.91 2.47 4.23
CA THR A 67 -3.30 2.28 2.90
C THR A 67 -1.95 1.57 3.00
N ASP A 68 -1.05 1.96 3.92
CA ASP A 68 0.24 1.29 4.09
C ASP A 68 0.05 -0.19 4.42
N THR A 69 -0.96 -0.51 5.23
CA THR A 69 -1.24 -1.88 5.67
C THR A 69 -1.90 -2.71 4.54
N GLU A 70 -2.78 -2.13 3.74
CA GLU A 70 -3.33 -2.75 2.52
C GLU A 70 -2.23 -3.06 1.49
N LEU A 71 -1.33 -2.10 1.26
CA LEU A 71 -0.20 -2.26 0.34
C LEU A 71 0.85 -3.24 0.86
N LEU A 72 1.00 -3.34 2.18
CA LEU A 72 1.78 -4.40 2.79
C LEU A 72 1.17 -5.76 2.46
N THR A 73 -0.15 -5.93 2.61
CA THR A 73 -0.84 -7.18 2.26
C THR A 73 -0.66 -7.54 0.79
N SER A 74 -0.86 -6.58 -0.13
CA SER A 74 -0.72 -6.82 -1.57
C SER A 74 0.70 -7.22 -1.96
N SER A 75 1.71 -6.70 -1.27
CA SER A 75 3.12 -7.06 -1.52
C SER A 75 3.52 -8.47 -1.09
N LEU A 76 2.71 -9.14 -0.25
CA LEU A 76 2.94 -10.54 0.14
C LEU A 76 2.46 -11.53 -0.92
N VAL A 77 1.70 -11.06 -1.91
CA VAL A 77 1.07 -11.86 -2.95
C VAL A 77 1.91 -11.78 -4.20
N ALA A 78 2.23 -12.92 -4.82
CA ALA A 78 2.76 -12.91 -6.17
C ALA A 78 1.79 -13.50 -7.18
N ALA A 79 2.20 -13.31 -8.42
CA ALA A 79 1.39 -13.37 -9.59
C ALA A 79 2.30 -13.76 -10.75
N GLY A 80 2.26 -15.03 -11.14
CA GLY A 80 2.80 -15.44 -12.44
C GLY A 80 2.00 -14.81 -13.58
N ALA A 81 2.53 -14.84 -14.80
CA ALA A 81 1.86 -14.31 -16.00
C ALA A 81 0.53 -15.00 -16.39
N GLY A 82 0.08 -16.00 -15.61
CA GLY A 82 -1.21 -16.68 -15.75
C GLY A 82 -2.22 -16.33 -14.65
N SER A 83 -3.33 -17.08 -14.61
CA SER A 83 -4.38 -16.96 -13.58
C SER A 83 -4.02 -17.60 -12.22
N SER A 84 -2.82 -18.17 -12.09
CA SER A 84 -2.35 -18.72 -10.82
C SER A 84 -2.01 -17.60 -9.84
N ILE A 85 -2.57 -17.68 -8.64
CA ILE A 85 -2.29 -16.78 -7.51
C ILE A 85 -1.70 -17.60 -6.38
N SER A 86 -0.62 -17.09 -5.81
CA SER A 86 -0.05 -17.65 -4.60
C SER A 86 0.61 -16.55 -3.77
N LEU A 87 1.00 -16.88 -2.54
CA LEU A 87 1.93 -16.03 -1.81
C LEU A 87 3.27 -15.97 -2.55
N ALA A 88 3.99 -14.85 -2.39
CA ALA A 88 5.13 -14.57 -3.24
C ALA A 88 6.19 -15.68 -3.25
N ALA A 89 6.55 -16.17 -4.45
CA ALA A 89 7.54 -17.23 -4.68
C ALA A 89 8.49 -16.88 -5.87
N GLU A 90 9.61 -17.60 -6.01
CA GLU A 90 10.73 -17.28 -6.95
C GLU A 90 10.29 -17.09 -8.38
N SER A 91 9.40 -17.98 -8.84
CA SER A 91 9.03 -18.10 -10.25
C SER A 91 8.44 -16.81 -10.80
N ASP A 92 8.00 -15.93 -9.89
CA ASP A 92 7.33 -14.70 -10.19
C ASP A 92 8.28 -13.49 -10.16
N LEU A 93 9.52 -13.64 -9.66
CA LEU A 93 10.50 -12.56 -9.53
C LEU A 93 11.85 -12.99 -10.09
N SER A 94 12.25 -12.44 -11.24
CA SER A 94 13.44 -12.78 -12.03
C SER A 94 14.80 -12.43 -11.40
N PHE A 95 14.94 -12.54 -10.07
CA PHE A 95 16.12 -12.12 -9.32
C PHE A 95 16.80 -13.31 -8.63
N ASP A 96 18.11 -13.16 -8.37
CA ASP A 96 19.08 -14.14 -7.85
C ASP A 96 18.85 -14.48 -6.36
N VAL A 97 17.62 -14.85 -6.00
CA VAL A 97 17.21 -15.25 -4.65
C VAL A 97 16.50 -16.59 -4.78
N SER A 98 17.17 -17.70 -4.44
CA SER A 98 16.47 -18.98 -4.24
C SER A 98 15.62 -18.88 -2.98
N PRO A 99 14.28 -18.95 -3.08
CA PRO A 99 13.41 -19.05 -1.92
C PRO A 99 13.38 -20.49 -1.44
N ASP A 100 13.27 -20.62 -0.14
CA ASP A 100 13.19 -21.92 0.52
C ASP A 100 11.73 -22.39 0.69
N GLY A 101 10.73 -21.56 0.31
CA GLY A 101 9.30 -21.90 0.45
C GLY A 101 8.29 -20.83 0.03
N VAL A 102 7.02 -21.06 0.39
CA VAL A 102 5.89 -20.16 0.12
C VAL A 102 6.06 -18.84 0.90
N GLY A 103 5.91 -17.70 0.22
CA GLY A 103 6.02 -16.36 0.82
C GLY A 103 7.43 -15.76 0.78
N ASP A 104 8.47 -16.56 0.51
CA ASP A 104 9.85 -16.07 0.47
C ASP A 104 10.12 -15.04 -0.64
N GLY A 105 9.35 -15.07 -1.72
CA GLY A 105 9.46 -14.08 -2.81
C GLY A 105 9.28 -12.64 -2.30
N ALA A 106 8.56 -12.45 -1.19
CA ALA A 106 8.41 -11.13 -0.56
C ALA A 106 9.77 -10.53 -0.15
N LYS A 107 10.77 -11.34 0.23
CA LYS A 107 12.14 -10.89 0.58
C LYS A 107 12.78 -10.03 -0.52
N ALA A 108 12.40 -10.26 -1.78
CA ALA A 108 12.91 -9.50 -2.92
C ALA A 108 12.45 -8.03 -2.92
N LEU A 109 11.32 -7.71 -2.26
CA LEU A 109 10.68 -6.39 -2.27
C LEU A 109 11.13 -5.48 -1.13
N TYR A 110 11.81 -6.02 -0.10
CA TYR A 110 12.21 -5.27 1.09
C TYR A 110 13.72 -5.03 1.18
N PHE A 111 14.06 -3.92 1.81
CA PHE A 111 15.43 -3.44 1.98
C PHE A 111 15.68 -2.96 3.43
N PRO A 112 16.91 -3.09 3.96
CA PRO A 112 18.06 -3.78 3.35
C PRO A 112 17.80 -5.29 3.18
N ARG A 113 18.61 -5.96 2.36
CA ARG A 113 18.53 -7.42 2.23
C ARG A 113 18.70 -8.07 3.61
N GLY A 114 17.90 -9.10 3.89
CA GLY A 114 17.87 -9.77 5.19
C GLY A 114 17.05 -9.05 6.29
N CYS A 115 16.42 -7.90 5.99
CA CYS A 115 15.55 -7.23 6.97
C CYS A 115 14.23 -7.99 7.20
N LEU A 116 13.79 -8.78 6.21
CA LEU A 116 12.59 -9.61 6.28
C LEU A 116 13.00 -11.07 6.39
N ASP A 117 12.63 -11.69 7.51
CA ASP A 117 12.68 -13.13 7.70
C ASP A 117 11.30 -13.76 7.45
N VAL A 118 11.28 -14.94 6.84
CA VAL A 118 10.05 -15.61 6.43
C VAL A 118 10.14 -17.08 6.82
N VAL A 119 9.16 -17.53 7.60
CA VAL A 119 9.04 -18.93 8.04
C VAL A 119 7.72 -19.48 7.54
N SER A 120 7.79 -20.52 6.70
CA SER A 120 6.62 -21.21 6.16
C SER A 120 6.35 -22.52 6.90
N ASP A 121 5.09 -22.77 7.22
CA ASP A 121 4.55 -24.03 7.72
C ASP A 121 3.48 -24.50 6.73
N SER A 122 3.89 -25.35 5.80
CA SER A 122 3.03 -25.84 4.72
C SER A 122 1.93 -26.77 5.21
N ALA A 123 2.14 -27.47 6.34
CA ALA A 123 1.14 -28.34 6.93
C ALA A 123 -0.01 -27.53 7.55
N ALA A 124 0.32 -26.43 8.23
CA ALA A 124 -0.67 -25.50 8.78
C ALA A 124 -1.15 -24.44 7.77
N ARG A 125 -0.59 -24.42 6.54
CA ARG A 125 -0.80 -23.37 5.53
C ARG A 125 -0.63 -21.96 6.11
N LYS A 126 0.49 -21.78 6.81
CA LYS A 126 0.80 -20.57 7.56
C LYS A 126 2.15 -20.04 7.12
N VAL A 127 2.26 -18.73 6.96
CA VAL A 127 3.54 -18.03 6.76
C VAL A 127 3.68 -16.95 7.82
N THR A 128 4.85 -16.87 8.43
CA THR A 128 5.20 -15.84 9.41
C THR A 128 6.27 -14.94 8.82
N TYR A 129 5.97 -13.64 8.73
CA TYR A 129 6.84 -12.59 8.22
C TYR A 129 7.35 -11.76 9.40
N THR A 130 8.65 -11.76 9.63
CA THR A 130 9.29 -10.96 10.69
C THR A 130 10.10 -9.83 10.07
N PHE A 131 9.64 -8.60 10.26
CA PHE A 131 10.28 -7.39 9.76
C PHE A 131 11.21 -6.80 10.82
N SER A 132 12.43 -6.49 10.41
CA SER A 132 13.45 -5.80 11.21
C SER A 132 13.94 -4.55 10.48
N GLN A 133 13.26 -3.43 10.73
CA GLN A 133 13.56 -2.12 10.13
C GLN A 133 13.57 -2.11 8.59
N CYS A 134 12.61 -2.80 7.97
CA CYS A 134 12.50 -2.85 6.51
C CYS A 134 11.92 -1.59 5.90
N ALA A 135 12.46 -1.14 4.77
CA ALA A 135 11.72 -0.38 3.76
C ALA A 135 11.09 -1.36 2.77
N GLY A 136 9.90 -1.03 2.27
CA GLY A 136 9.13 -1.88 1.37
C GLY A 136 8.64 -1.14 0.12
N PRO A 137 7.81 -1.81 -0.70
CA PRO A 137 7.19 -1.18 -1.86
C PRO A 137 6.29 0.00 -1.46
N SER A 138 5.88 0.77 -2.46
CA SER A 138 4.90 1.85 -2.34
C SER A 138 5.21 2.96 -1.32
N GLY A 139 6.49 3.15 -0.97
CA GLY A 139 6.94 4.28 -0.15
C GLY A 139 6.93 4.01 1.35
N ILE A 140 6.70 2.76 1.78
CA ILE A 140 6.86 2.37 3.18
C ILE A 140 8.35 2.42 3.55
N ARG A 141 8.71 3.32 4.45
CA ARG A 141 10.12 3.63 4.75
C ARG A 141 10.69 2.79 5.89
N ARG A 142 9.82 2.32 6.78
CA ARG A 142 10.21 1.55 7.97
C ARG A 142 9.08 0.64 8.40
N ILE A 143 9.35 -0.65 8.50
CA ILE A 143 8.45 -1.68 9.00
C ILE A 143 9.22 -2.48 10.05
N SER A 144 8.61 -2.75 11.19
CA SER A 144 9.15 -3.69 12.16
C SER A 144 8.03 -4.37 12.92
N GLY A 145 8.19 -5.65 13.21
CA GLY A 145 7.17 -6.46 13.87
C GLY A 145 6.90 -7.74 13.09
N VAL A 146 5.82 -8.43 13.47
CA VAL A 146 5.50 -9.75 12.92
C VAL A 146 4.11 -9.71 12.30
N ILE A 147 4.00 -10.31 11.11
CA ILE A 147 2.73 -10.63 10.48
C ILE A 147 2.65 -12.14 10.30
N THR A 148 1.56 -12.73 10.76
CA THR A 148 1.18 -14.10 10.43
C THR A 148 0.11 -14.06 9.36
N ALA A 149 0.26 -14.87 8.31
CA ALA A 149 -0.76 -15.11 7.31
C ALA A 149 -1.12 -16.60 7.26
N VAL A 150 -2.38 -16.94 7.48
CA VAL A 150 -2.93 -18.25 7.13
C VAL A 150 -3.53 -18.13 5.74
N TYR A 151 -3.22 -19.07 4.84
CA TYR A 151 -3.62 -18.97 3.45
C TYR A 151 -4.43 -20.19 2.97
N ALA A 152 -5.36 -19.95 2.05
CA ALA A 152 -5.99 -21.01 1.27
C ALA A 152 -6.01 -20.64 -0.21
N VAL A 153 -5.65 -21.60 -1.06
CA VAL A 153 -5.61 -21.44 -2.51
C VAL A 153 -6.79 -22.20 -3.12
N GLY A 154 -7.62 -21.50 -3.87
CA GLY A 154 -8.71 -22.04 -4.68
C GLY A 154 -8.41 -21.93 -6.18
N GLN A 155 -9.41 -22.21 -7.01
CA GLN A 155 -9.28 -22.01 -8.45
C GLN A 155 -9.35 -20.51 -8.78
N GLY A 156 -8.18 -19.90 -9.02
CA GLY A 156 -8.09 -18.47 -9.35
C GLY A 156 -8.36 -17.53 -8.17
N THR A 157 -8.41 -18.08 -6.94
CA THR A 157 -8.60 -17.33 -5.70
C THR A 157 -7.51 -17.65 -4.69
N LEU A 158 -7.10 -16.65 -3.93
CA LEU A 158 -6.24 -16.76 -2.75
C LEU A 158 -6.94 -16.05 -1.59
N THR A 159 -7.19 -16.76 -0.50
CA THR A 159 -7.66 -16.12 0.74
C THR A 159 -6.53 -16.05 1.75
N LEU A 160 -6.45 -14.92 2.46
CA LEU A 160 -5.49 -14.69 3.53
C LEU A 160 -6.22 -14.22 4.79
N ASP A 161 -5.96 -14.91 5.91
CA ASP A 161 -6.27 -14.40 7.23
C ASP A 161 -4.98 -13.89 7.86
N LEU A 162 -4.87 -12.58 8.00
CA LEU A 162 -3.68 -11.90 8.48
C LEU A 162 -3.86 -11.41 9.92
N VAL A 163 -2.83 -11.62 10.74
CA VAL A 163 -2.72 -11.03 12.07
C VAL A 163 -1.35 -10.38 12.20
N GLY A 164 -1.34 -9.14 12.66
CA GLY A 164 -0.12 -8.41 13.01
C GLY A 164 -0.29 -7.76 14.36
N THR A 165 0.76 -7.83 15.17
CA THR A 165 0.74 -7.32 16.54
C THR A 165 1.95 -6.42 16.76
N GLN A 166 1.72 -5.23 17.32
CA GLN A 166 2.70 -4.19 17.59
C GLN A 166 3.53 -3.86 16.35
N LEU A 167 2.90 -3.91 15.18
CA LEU A 167 3.54 -3.65 13.90
C LEU A 167 3.81 -2.16 13.83
N ARG A 168 5.08 -1.79 13.72
CA ARG A 168 5.49 -0.42 13.46
C ARG A 168 5.54 -0.23 11.97
N VAL A 169 4.67 0.62 11.44
CA VAL A 169 4.66 1.02 10.04
C VAL A 169 4.90 2.52 9.98
N ASN A 170 6.03 2.90 9.41
CA ASN A 170 6.58 4.24 9.47
C ASN A 170 6.70 4.75 10.92
N ARG A 171 5.82 5.68 11.32
CA ARG A 171 5.75 6.23 12.70
C ARG A 171 4.52 5.74 13.47
N ALA A 172 3.64 4.98 12.84
CA ALA A 172 2.46 4.41 13.48
C ALA A 172 2.79 3.07 14.14
N ILE A 173 1.99 2.72 15.14
CA ILE A 173 1.95 1.37 15.73
C ILE A 173 0.55 0.84 15.44
N VAL A 174 0.46 -0.35 14.87
CA VAL A 174 -0.81 -0.98 14.51
C VAL A 174 -0.84 -2.44 14.93
N ASP A 175 -1.93 -2.80 15.59
CA ASP A 175 -2.42 -4.16 15.72
C ASP A 175 -3.54 -4.31 14.70
N TRP A 176 -3.53 -5.38 13.91
CA TRP A 176 -4.59 -5.63 12.92
C TRP A 176 -4.95 -7.11 12.79
N SER A 177 -6.20 -7.34 12.41
CA SER A 177 -6.72 -8.63 11.96
C SER A 177 -7.45 -8.38 10.65
N ALA A 178 -7.07 -9.07 9.58
CA ALA A 178 -7.63 -8.85 8.26
C ALA A 178 -7.97 -10.17 7.56
N HIS A 179 -9.03 -10.13 6.76
CA HIS A 179 -9.39 -11.16 5.79
C HIS A 179 -9.28 -10.55 4.39
N ALA A 180 -8.44 -11.13 3.55
CA ALA A 180 -8.25 -10.71 2.17
C ALA A 180 -8.68 -11.84 1.22
N GLU A 181 -9.61 -11.55 0.32
CA GLU A 181 -9.98 -12.43 -0.79
C GLU A 181 -9.41 -11.87 -2.08
N ILE A 182 -8.53 -12.61 -2.73
CA ILE A 182 -7.74 -12.14 -3.86
C ILE A 182 -8.06 -12.97 -5.09
N THR A 183 -8.37 -12.30 -6.19
CA THR A 183 -8.59 -12.91 -7.51
C THR A 183 -7.59 -12.40 -8.54
N ALA A 184 -7.44 -13.16 -9.62
CA ALA A 184 -6.54 -12.84 -10.71
C ALA A 184 -7.20 -13.08 -12.05
N ASP A 185 -6.99 -12.11 -12.94
CA ASP A 185 -7.33 -12.21 -14.34
C ASP A 185 -6.14 -11.71 -15.16
N GLY A 186 -5.42 -12.63 -15.80
CA GLY A 186 -4.15 -12.35 -16.45
C GLY A 186 -3.14 -11.70 -15.49
N VAL A 187 -2.74 -10.45 -15.77
CA VAL A 187 -1.85 -9.65 -14.90
C VAL A 187 -2.59 -8.81 -13.87
N THR A 188 -3.91 -8.69 -13.96
CA THR A 188 -4.73 -7.91 -13.04
C THR A 188 -4.99 -8.71 -11.76
N ARG A 189 -4.94 -8.04 -10.62
CA ARG A 189 -5.27 -8.57 -9.32
C ARG A 189 -6.34 -7.69 -8.68
N ALA A 190 -7.31 -8.31 -8.04
CA ALA A 190 -8.32 -7.65 -7.24
C ALA A 190 -8.35 -8.29 -5.85
N MET A 191 -8.41 -7.47 -4.82
CA MET A 191 -8.44 -7.88 -3.42
C MET A 191 -9.63 -7.21 -2.75
N HIS A 192 -10.51 -8.03 -2.19
CA HIS A 192 -11.50 -7.56 -1.23
C HIS A 192 -10.92 -7.71 0.18
N TRP A 193 -10.75 -6.60 0.88
CA TRP A 193 -10.00 -6.51 2.12
C TRP A 193 -10.90 -6.02 3.25
N LYS A 194 -11.13 -6.90 4.22
CA LYS A 194 -11.87 -6.61 5.45
C LYS A 194 -10.94 -6.65 6.63
N ALA A 195 -10.89 -5.60 7.44
CA ALA A 195 -9.96 -5.55 8.55
C ALA A 195 -10.46 -4.82 9.77
N GLN A 196 -9.91 -5.17 10.92
CA GLN A 196 -9.95 -4.41 12.16
C GLN A 196 -8.53 -3.95 12.48
N LEU A 197 -8.35 -2.65 12.69
CA LEU A 197 -7.07 -2.04 13.01
C LEU A 197 -7.22 -1.25 14.31
N THR A 198 -6.21 -1.33 15.17
CA THR A 198 -6.12 -0.53 16.39
C THR A 198 -4.68 -0.10 16.61
N GLY A 199 -4.44 1.00 17.32
CA GLY A 199 -3.08 1.39 17.68
C GLY A 199 -2.93 2.90 17.77
N THR A 200 -1.77 3.42 17.36
CA THR A 200 -1.45 4.85 17.42
C THR A 200 -1.01 5.41 16.07
N THR A 201 -1.54 6.58 15.70
CA THR A 201 -1.16 7.27 14.46
C THR A 201 0.28 7.79 14.49
N PRO A 202 0.85 8.27 13.37
CA PRO A 202 2.17 8.93 13.33
C PRO A 202 2.33 10.11 14.30
N ARG A 203 1.23 10.70 14.76
CA ARG A 203 1.18 11.80 15.74
C ARG A 203 0.82 11.34 17.16
N GLY A 204 0.82 10.03 17.41
CA GLY A 204 0.63 9.46 18.74
C GLY A 204 -0.83 9.42 19.22
N ARG A 205 -1.80 9.60 18.32
CA ARG A 205 -3.24 9.53 18.66
C ARG A 205 -3.71 8.10 18.60
N GLU A 206 -4.48 7.66 19.60
CA GLU A 206 -5.09 6.33 19.57
C GLU A 206 -6.15 6.26 18.46
N PHE A 207 -6.26 5.10 17.81
CA PHE A 207 -7.29 4.87 16.80
C PHE A 207 -7.83 3.43 16.84
N THR A 208 -9.06 3.29 16.35
CA THR A 208 -9.69 2.01 16.02
C THR A 208 -10.38 2.15 14.68
N ARG A 209 -10.21 1.21 13.75
CA ARG A 209 -10.79 1.26 12.40
C ARG A 209 -11.28 -0.11 11.96
N SER A 210 -12.46 -0.15 11.35
CA SER A 210 -13.06 -1.28 10.66
C SER A 210 -13.11 -0.94 9.18
N ASN A 211 -12.53 -1.79 8.34
CA ASN A 211 -12.33 -1.52 6.92
C ASN A 211 -13.07 -2.56 6.08
N ASP A 212 -13.66 -2.12 4.98
CA ASP A 212 -14.24 -2.95 3.93
C ASP A 212 -13.93 -2.27 2.58
N LYS A 213 -12.88 -2.76 1.92
CA LYS A 213 -12.27 -2.10 0.75
C LYS A 213 -12.01 -3.07 -0.39
N SER A 214 -12.10 -2.55 -1.60
CA SER A 214 -11.67 -3.19 -2.83
C SER A 214 -10.39 -2.52 -3.30
N ILE A 215 -9.33 -3.30 -3.44
CA ILE A 215 -8.04 -2.87 -3.96
C ILE A 215 -7.76 -3.62 -5.26
N SER A 216 -7.25 -2.93 -6.28
CA SER A 216 -6.77 -3.61 -7.48
C SER A 216 -5.40 -3.10 -7.89
N TRP A 217 -4.61 -3.97 -8.53
CA TRP A 217 -3.30 -3.64 -9.08
C TRP A 217 -2.99 -4.55 -10.27
N ARG A 218 -1.97 -4.19 -11.03
CA ARG A 218 -1.49 -5.00 -12.15
C ARG A 218 -0.06 -5.44 -11.89
N PHE A 219 0.22 -6.72 -12.12
CA PHE A 219 1.55 -7.28 -12.01
C PHE A 219 2.50 -6.62 -13.01
N GLY A 220 3.71 -6.28 -12.55
CA GLY A 220 4.70 -5.53 -13.33
C GLY A 220 4.47 -4.02 -13.38
N GLU A 221 3.28 -3.55 -13.01
CA GLU A 221 2.96 -2.14 -12.88
C GLU A 221 3.13 -1.67 -11.43
N ARG A 222 3.22 -0.35 -11.25
CA ARG A 222 3.35 0.26 -9.92
C ARG A 222 2.16 1.16 -9.64
N CYS A 223 0.99 0.72 -10.10
CA CYS A 223 -0.28 1.41 -9.98
C CYS A 223 -1.23 0.57 -9.13
N PHE A 224 -2.05 1.24 -8.33
CA PHE A 224 -3.08 0.61 -7.54
C PHE A 224 -4.34 1.47 -7.52
N SER A 225 -5.49 0.84 -7.41
CA SER A 225 -6.75 1.50 -7.11
C SER A 225 -7.29 1.03 -5.76
N VAL A 226 -8.01 1.93 -5.08
CA VAL A 226 -8.70 1.65 -3.82
C VAL A 226 -10.08 2.27 -3.87
N GLY A 227 -11.08 1.51 -3.42
CA GLY A 227 -12.41 2.01 -3.14
C GLY A 227 -13.02 1.28 -1.96
N GLY A 228 -13.96 1.91 -1.27
CA GLY A 228 -14.67 1.30 -0.15
C GLY A 228 -14.79 2.21 1.06
N VAL A 229 -15.01 1.61 2.21
CA VAL A 229 -15.39 2.32 3.43
C VAL A 229 -14.48 1.92 4.59
N SER A 230 -14.18 2.89 5.44
CA SER A 230 -13.52 2.68 6.71
C SER A 230 -14.23 3.46 7.81
N GLU A 231 -14.53 2.83 8.95
CA GLU A 231 -15.24 3.42 10.08
C GLU A 231 -14.52 3.17 11.40
N GLY A 232 -14.70 4.04 12.39
CA GLY A 232 -14.14 3.84 13.72
C GLY A 232 -13.82 5.15 14.40
N THR A 233 -12.77 5.19 15.21
CA THR A 233 -12.40 6.39 15.99
C THR A 233 -10.94 6.78 15.88
N ILE A 234 -10.66 8.08 16.05
CA ILE A 234 -9.32 8.62 16.32
C ILE A 234 -9.45 9.59 17.49
N ASP A 235 -8.70 9.37 18.57
CA ASP A 235 -8.82 10.13 19.83
C ASP A 235 -10.28 10.31 20.27
N ARG A 236 -11.04 9.20 20.24
CA ARG A 236 -12.49 9.10 20.54
C ARG A 236 -13.43 9.87 19.61
N ARG A 237 -12.92 10.55 18.57
CA ARG A 237 -13.75 11.14 17.52
C ARG A 237 -14.21 10.06 16.55
N PRO A 238 -15.52 9.86 16.34
CA PRO A 238 -15.99 8.84 15.41
C PRO A 238 -15.94 9.37 13.97
N LEU A 239 -15.39 8.55 13.08
CA LEU A 239 -15.06 8.92 11.72
C LEU A 239 -15.49 7.83 10.75
N ARG A 240 -16.06 8.24 9.63
CA ARG A 240 -16.29 7.40 8.46
C ARG A 240 -15.53 7.99 7.28
N THR A 241 -14.79 7.15 6.57
CA THR A 241 -14.05 7.51 5.37
C THR A 241 -14.60 6.70 4.22
N GLU A 242 -14.96 7.38 3.12
CA GLU A 242 -15.41 6.75 1.89
C GLU A 242 -14.44 7.11 0.76
N ILE A 243 -13.93 6.10 0.07
CA ILE A 243 -12.98 6.24 -1.02
C ILE A 243 -13.65 5.76 -2.29
N THR A 244 -13.65 6.60 -3.33
CA THR A 244 -14.28 6.31 -4.61
C THR A 244 -13.32 6.64 -5.74
N ALA A 245 -13.14 5.70 -6.68
CA ALA A 245 -12.33 5.87 -7.89
C ALA A 245 -10.91 6.39 -7.62
N PHE A 246 -10.33 6.09 -6.45
CA PHE A 246 -8.97 6.49 -6.16
C PHE A 246 -8.01 5.54 -6.87
N GLU A 247 -7.21 6.07 -7.78
CA GLU A 247 -6.17 5.34 -8.49
C GLU A 247 -4.89 6.16 -8.48
N ARG A 248 -3.75 5.49 -8.34
CA ARG A 248 -2.44 6.16 -8.39
C ARG A 248 -1.32 5.21 -8.80
N CYS A 249 -0.45 5.73 -9.65
CA CYS A 249 0.82 5.12 -10.01
C CYS A 249 2.00 5.68 -9.18
N LYS A 250 3.06 4.89 -9.06
CA LYS A 250 4.31 5.32 -8.41
C LYS A 250 4.94 6.46 -9.22
N GLY A 251 5.18 7.57 -8.53
CA GLY A 251 5.73 8.77 -9.19
C GLY A 251 4.67 9.45 -10.05
N SER A 252 3.41 9.43 -9.60
CA SER A 252 2.32 10.16 -10.23
C SER A 252 1.35 10.65 -9.15
N CYS A 253 0.60 11.69 -9.50
CA CYS A 253 -0.52 12.16 -8.71
C CYS A 253 -1.71 11.21 -8.82
N PRO A 254 -2.68 11.25 -7.89
CA PRO A 254 -3.92 10.50 -8.04
C PRO A 254 -4.64 10.88 -9.34
N GLU A 255 -5.21 9.87 -9.99
CA GLU A 255 -5.96 10.04 -11.24
C GLU A 255 -7.19 10.94 -11.06
N ALA A 256 -7.59 11.59 -12.15
CA ALA A 256 -8.75 12.47 -12.14
C ALA A 256 -10.04 11.71 -11.78
N GLY A 257 -10.89 12.33 -10.96
CA GLY A 257 -12.17 11.75 -10.54
C GLY A 257 -12.10 10.94 -9.24
N GLY A 258 -10.90 10.67 -8.71
CA GLY A 258 -10.74 10.10 -7.38
C GLY A 258 -11.32 11.01 -6.30
N ARG A 259 -11.97 10.42 -5.30
CA ARG A 259 -12.57 11.13 -4.16
C ARG A 259 -12.29 10.42 -2.84
N VAL A 260 -12.04 11.22 -1.80
CA VAL A 260 -11.98 10.76 -0.41
C VAL A 260 -12.89 11.65 0.44
N ALA A 261 -13.97 11.10 0.96
CA ALA A 261 -14.85 11.79 1.89
C ALA A 261 -14.55 11.35 3.32
N ILE A 262 -14.47 12.29 4.25
CA ILE A 262 -14.29 12.04 5.68
C ILE A 262 -15.43 12.70 6.43
N THR A 263 -16.19 11.90 7.18
CA THR A 263 -17.39 12.33 7.91
C THR A 263 -17.19 12.06 9.40
N ASN A 264 -17.37 13.09 10.23
CA ASN A 264 -17.57 12.91 11.66
C ASN A 264 -18.99 12.38 11.89
N THR A 265 -19.13 11.09 12.21
CA THR A 265 -20.45 10.44 12.27
C THR A 265 -21.30 10.88 13.45
N LYS A 266 -20.73 11.62 14.41
CA LYS A 266 -21.48 12.22 15.52
C LYS A 266 -22.11 13.56 15.13
N THR A 267 -21.40 14.40 14.37
CA THR A 267 -21.87 15.74 13.97
C THR A 267 -22.46 15.77 12.56
N ASN A 268 -22.24 14.72 11.77
CA ASN A 268 -22.50 14.66 10.33
C ASN A 268 -21.72 15.70 9.50
N GLU A 269 -20.69 16.32 10.08
CA GLU A 269 -19.79 17.19 9.34
C GLU A 269 -18.94 16.36 8.40
N LYS A 270 -18.88 16.80 7.15
CA LYS A 270 -18.22 16.09 6.06
C LYS A 270 -17.25 17.01 5.35
N ILE A 271 -16.06 16.51 5.11
CA ILE A 271 -15.10 17.12 4.17
C ILE A 271 -14.87 16.15 3.02
N GLU A 272 -14.57 16.69 1.83
CA GLU A 272 -14.24 15.88 0.67
C GLU A 272 -12.94 16.36 0.02
N LEU A 273 -12.11 15.41 -0.39
CA LEU A 273 -10.97 15.63 -1.26
C LEU A 273 -11.32 15.12 -2.65
N VAL A 274 -11.13 15.96 -3.66
CA VAL A 274 -11.33 15.62 -5.08
C VAL A 274 -10.02 15.79 -5.83
N PHE A 275 -9.63 14.76 -6.58
CA PHE A 275 -8.42 14.76 -7.40
C PHE A 275 -8.74 15.05 -8.86
N ASP A 276 -7.95 15.92 -9.49
CA ASP A 276 -8.17 16.38 -10.86
C ASP A 276 -7.18 15.78 -11.89
N GLY A 277 -6.36 14.80 -11.47
CA GLY A 277 -5.33 14.18 -12.29
C GLY A 277 -4.05 15.00 -12.42
N THR A 278 -3.97 16.15 -11.75
CA THR A 278 -2.77 17.00 -11.69
C THR A 278 -2.12 16.92 -10.32
N ASN A 279 -1.10 17.76 -10.08
CA ASN A 279 -0.51 17.94 -8.76
C ASN A 279 -1.35 18.82 -7.83
N ARG A 280 -2.68 18.80 -7.99
CA ARG A 280 -3.62 19.56 -7.17
C ARG A 280 -4.75 18.67 -6.69
N ALA A 281 -5.30 19.03 -5.54
CA ALA A 281 -6.55 18.48 -5.04
C ALA A 281 -7.43 19.62 -4.53
N THR A 282 -8.73 19.41 -4.53
CA THR A 282 -9.72 20.34 -3.99
C THR A 282 -10.29 19.77 -2.71
N LEU A 283 -10.16 20.51 -1.61
CA LEU A 283 -10.88 20.28 -0.36
C LEU A 283 -12.22 21.01 -0.41
N ILE A 284 -13.31 20.28 -0.23
CA ILE A 284 -14.66 20.81 -0.06
C ILE A 284 -15.01 20.69 1.43
N ASP A 285 -15.33 21.81 2.07
CA ASP A 285 -15.67 21.85 3.49
C ASP A 285 -17.17 21.55 3.75
N PRO A 286 -17.62 21.45 5.01
CA PRO A 286 -19.02 21.16 5.33
C PRO A 286 -20.02 22.24 4.86
N LYS A 287 -19.56 23.46 4.58
CA LYS A 287 -20.36 24.57 4.05
C LYS A 287 -20.37 24.59 2.51
N GLY A 288 -19.64 23.68 1.86
CA GLY A 288 -19.49 23.62 0.41
C GLY A 288 -18.43 24.57 -0.14
N ASN A 289 -17.61 25.19 0.70
CA ASN A 289 -16.52 26.03 0.21
C ASN A 289 -15.38 25.15 -0.32
N GLU A 290 -14.82 25.55 -1.45
CA GLU A 290 -13.73 24.84 -2.10
C GLU A 290 -12.38 25.53 -1.85
N ARG A 291 -11.36 24.73 -1.54
CA ARG A 291 -9.97 25.19 -1.42
C ARG A 291 -9.05 24.22 -2.16
N SER A 292 -8.38 24.71 -3.19
CA SER A 292 -7.39 23.93 -3.92
C SER A 292 -6.00 24.05 -3.30
N PHE A 293 -5.29 22.94 -3.18
CA PHE A 293 -3.92 22.89 -2.66
C PHE A 293 -3.04 21.98 -3.51
N ALA A 294 -1.73 22.20 -3.46
CA ALA A 294 -0.75 21.41 -4.20
C ALA A 294 -0.47 20.08 -3.50
N LEU A 295 -0.35 19.02 -4.28
CA LEU A 295 0.07 17.69 -3.85
C LEU A 295 1.58 17.53 -4.03
N ALA A 296 2.20 16.81 -3.11
CA ALA A 296 3.59 16.38 -3.26
C ALA A 296 3.66 15.11 -4.13
N CYS A 297 3.43 15.29 -5.42
CA CYS A 297 3.61 14.28 -6.45
C CYS A 297 4.29 14.92 -7.66
N ASP A 298 5.21 14.15 -8.25
CA ASP A 298 5.93 14.49 -9.47
C ASP A 298 5.39 13.63 -10.63
#